data_AF-A0A2X3K559-F1
#
_entry.id   AF-A0A2X3K559-F1
#
_cell.length_a   1.000
_cell.length_b   1.000
_cell.length_c   1.000
_cell.angle_alpha   90.00
_cell.angle_beta   90.00
_cell.angle_gamma   90.00
#
_symmetry.space_group_name_H-M   'P 1'
#
loop_
_entity.id
_entity.type
_entity.pdbx_description
1 polymer ?
#
loop_
_entity_poly.entity_id
_entity_poly.type
_entity_poly.pdbx_seq_one_letter_code
_entity_poly.pdbx_strand_id
1 'polypeptide(L)'
;MNRCIACYRCVRYYKDYADGTDLGVYGAHDNVYFGRPEDGTLESEFSGNLVEICPTGVFTDKTHSERYNRKWDMQFAPSICQQCSSAVTSAR
;
A
#
# COMPACT_ATOMS: atom_id res chain seq x y z
N MET A 1 6.73 10.13 6.56
CA MET A 1 5.92 9.19 7.37
C MET A 1 5.09 9.85 8.47
N ASN A 2 4.79 11.15 8.42
CA ASN A 2 4.18 11.90 9.56
C ASN A 2 2.71 11.55 9.84
N ARG A 3 2.08 10.74 8.99
CA ARG A 3 0.69 10.26 9.13
C ARG A 3 0.61 8.84 9.72
N CYS A 4 1.76 8.19 9.97
CA CYS A 4 1.78 6.81 10.46
C CYS A 4 1.42 6.75 11.94
N ILE A 5 0.49 5.87 12.30
CA ILE A 5 0.06 5.62 13.69
C ILE A 5 0.68 4.35 14.28
N ALA A 6 1.76 3.83 13.66
CA ALA A 6 2.44 2.61 14.08
C ALA A 6 1.50 1.41 14.33
N CYS A 7 0.52 1.19 13.44
CA CYS A 7 -0.44 0.07 13.56
C CYS A 7 0.10 -1.28 13.06
N TYR A 8 1.30 -1.31 12.44
CA TYR A 8 1.95 -2.50 11.88
C TYR A 8 1.18 -3.24 10.76
N ARG A 9 0.03 -2.74 10.30
CA ARG A 9 -0.81 -3.41 9.28
C ARG A 9 -0.09 -3.60 7.94
N CYS A 10 0.71 -2.61 7.54
CA CYS A 10 1.50 -2.67 6.31
C CYS A 10 2.54 -3.79 6.35
N VAL A 11 3.36 -3.86 7.41
CA VAL A 11 4.43 -4.86 7.53
C VAL A 11 3.88 -6.28 7.65
N ARG A 12 2.78 -6.45 8.40
CA ARG A 12 2.11 -7.76 8.51
C ARG A 12 1.54 -8.21 7.17
N TYR A 13 0.82 -7.34 6.46
CA TYR A 13 0.32 -7.67 5.12
C TYR A 13 1.47 -8.03 4.17
N TYR A 14 2.52 -7.21 4.18
CA TYR A 14 3.62 -7.37 3.25
C TYR A 14 4.39 -8.68 3.45
N LYS A 15 4.62 -9.06 4.72
CA LYS A 15 5.29 -10.31 5.07
C LYS A 15 4.40 -11.54 4.91
N ASP A 16 3.15 -11.47 5.37
CA ASP A 16 2.29 -12.66 5.49
C ASP A 16 1.54 -12.98 4.17
N TYR A 17 1.27 -11.98 3.34
CA TYR A 17 0.43 -12.14 2.13
C TYR A 17 1.12 -11.74 0.82
N ALA A 18 2.03 -10.78 0.85
CA ALA A 18 2.71 -10.29 -0.35
C ALA A 18 4.08 -10.95 -0.58
N ASP A 19 4.50 -11.86 0.32
CA ASP A 19 5.82 -12.53 0.32
C ASP A 19 7.01 -11.56 0.21
N GLY A 20 6.80 -10.32 0.66
CA GLY A 20 7.79 -9.27 0.58
C GLY A 20 8.67 -9.22 1.83
N THR A 21 9.98 -9.14 1.65
CA THR A 21 10.97 -9.18 2.75
C THR A 21 11.67 -7.85 2.99
N ASP A 22 11.48 -6.87 2.11
CA ASP A 22 12.21 -5.60 2.09
C ASP A 22 11.54 -4.46 2.87
N LEU A 23 10.29 -4.62 3.34
CA LEU A 23 9.62 -3.65 4.22
C LEU A 23 9.70 -4.07 5.69
N GLY A 24 10.44 -3.30 6.48
CA GLY A 24 10.69 -3.55 7.90
C GLY A 24 10.21 -2.45 8.84
N VAL A 25 10.41 -2.70 10.13
CA VAL A 25 10.25 -1.74 11.22
C VAL A 25 11.60 -1.50 11.86
N TYR A 26 11.95 -0.24 12.04
CA TYR A 26 13.22 0.19 12.60
C TYR A 26 12.99 1.17 13.76
N GLY A 27 13.93 1.19 14.70
CA GLY A 27 13.86 2.03 15.90
C GLY A 27 13.05 1.43 17.05
N ALA A 28 12.82 2.22 18.09
CA ALA A 28 12.19 1.78 19.34
C ALA A 28 11.46 2.93 20.06
N HIS A 29 10.51 2.58 20.93
CA HIS A 29 9.67 3.51 21.69
C HIS A 29 8.94 4.50 20.77
N ASP A 30 9.20 5.79 20.93
CA ASP A 30 8.52 6.84 20.16
C ASP A 30 9.17 7.09 18.79
N ASN A 31 10.37 6.56 18.57
CA ASN A 31 11.15 6.75 17.34
C ASN A 31 11.09 5.49 16.47
N VAL A 32 9.87 5.14 16.03
CA VAL A 32 9.63 3.98 15.15
C VAL A 32 9.46 4.44 13.71
N TYR A 33 10.19 3.80 12.81
CA TYR A 33 10.20 4.06 11.39
C TYR A 33 9.82 2.80 10.62
N PHE A 34 9.06 2.99 9.55
CA PHE A 34 8.66 1.93 8.63
C PHE A 34 9.31 2.22 7.29
N GLY A 35 9.90 1.23 6.65
CA GLY A 35 10.61 1.45 5.39
C GLY A 35 11.49 0.28 5.00
N ARG A 36 12.38 0.53 4.03
CA ARG A 36 13.39 -0.42 3.60
C ARG A 36 14.72 -0.15 4.33
N PRO A 37 15.59 -1.16 4.48
CA PRO A 37 16.93 -0.95 5.02
C PRO A 37 17.84 -0.20 4.04
N GLU A 38 17.59 -0.40 2.73
CA GLU A 38 18.32 0.22 1.63
C GLU A 38 17.35 1.01 0.74
N ASP A 39 17.85 2.07 0.10
CA ASP A 39 17.06 2.86 -0.84
C ASP A 39 16.65 2.03 -2.06
N GLY A 40 15.41 2.24 -2.53
CA GLY A 40 14.88 1.56 -3.71
C GLY A 40 13.37 1.27 -3.63
N THR A 41 12.90 0.48 -4.58
CA THR A 41 11.48 0.11 -4.75
C THR A 41 11.12 -1.15 -3.98
N LEU A 42 9.84 -1.31 -3.66
CA LEU A 42 9.33 -2.56 -3.12
C LEU A 42 9.33 -3.63 -4.21
N GLU A 43 9.98 -4.77 -3.94
CA GLU A 43 10.18 -5.84 -4.94
C GLU A 43 8.94 -6.73 -5.14
N SER A 44 8.01 -6.76 -4.18
CA SER A 44 6.80 -7.57 -4.31
C SER A 44 5.82 -6.97 -5.31
N GLU A 45 5.33 -7.78 -6.26
CA GLU A 45 4.26 -7.44 -7.21
C GLU A 45 2.96 -7.01 -6.50
N PHE A 46 2.70 -7.53 -5.30
CA PHE A 46 1.51 -7.22 -4.51
C PHE A 46 1.72 -6.05 -3.54
N SER A 47 2.83 -5.31 -3.67
CA SER A 47 3.14 -4.11 -2.88
C SER A 47 2.14 -2.97 -3.11
N GLY A 48 1.51 -2.89 -4.29
CA GLY A 48 0.51 -1.86 -4.62
C GLY A 48 -0.71 -1.84 -3.69
N ASN A 49 -1.08 -3.00 -3.13
CA ASN A 49 -2.20 -3.14 -2.19
C ASN A 49 -1.94 -2.47 -0.84
N LEU A 50 -0.70 -2.02 -0.56
CA LEU A 50 -0.36 -1.27 0.64
C LEU A 50 -1.12 0.08 0.74
N VAL A 51 -1.57 0.63 -0.39
CA VAL A 51 -2.36 1.87 -0.40
C VAL A 51 -3.71 1.65 0.29
N GLU A 52 -4.36 0.52 0.06
CA GLU A 52 -5.66 0.20 0.67
C GLU A 52 -5.51 -0.39 2.08
N ILE A 53 -4.39 -1.06 2.36
CA ILE A 53 -4.14 -1.58 3.70
C ILE A 53 -3.86 -0.46 4.71
N CYS A 54 -3.38 0.72 4.29
CA CYS A 54 -2.99 1.77 5.21
C CYS A 54 -4.22 2.57 5.71
N PRO A 55 -4.52 2.57 7.02
CA PRO A 55 -5.69 3.29 7.53
C PRO A 55 -5.55 4.82 7.47
N THR A 56 -4.33 5.35 7.40
CA THR A 56 -4.05 6.79 7.53
C THR A 56 -3.53 7.44 6.24
N GLY A 57 -3.42 6.68 5.15
CA GLY A 57 -2.93 7.20 3.87
C GLY A 57 -1.45 7.59 3.90
N VAL A 58 -0.62 6.83 4.61
CA VAL A 58 0.86 6.94 4.50
C VAL A 58 1.33 6.49 3.13
N PHE A 59 0.76 5.38 2.64
CA PHE A 59 0.94 4.91 1.28
C PHE A 59 -0.16 5.50 0.41
N THR A 60 0.24 6.14 -0.69
CA THR A 60 -0.66 6.76 -1.67
C THR A 60 -0.27 6.27 -3.06
N ASP A 61 -1.27 6.06 -3.90
CA ASP A 61 -1.02 5.74 -5.31
C ASP A 61 -0.41 6.94 -6.01
N LYS A 62 0.83 6.77 -6.50
CA LYS A 62 1.59 7.82 -7.19
C LYS A 62 0.88 8.28 -8.46
N THR A 63 0.31 7.37 -9.24
CA THR A 63 -0.39 7.69 -10.50
C THR A 63 -1.67 8.48 -10.26
N HIS A 64 -2.36 8.17 -9.16
CA HIS A 64 -3.58 8.87 -8.78
C HIS A 64 -3.30 10.24 -8.16
N SER A 65 -2.14 10.42 -7.54
CA SER A 65 -1.74 11.66 -6.86
C SER A 65 -1.46 12.81 -7.83
N GLU A 66 -1.12 12.52 -9.09
CA GLU A 66 -0.89 13.53 -10.13
C GLU A 66 -2.17 14.25 -10.57
N ARG A 67 -3.34 13.62 -10.36
CA ARG A 67 -4.64 14.18 -10.70
C ARG A 67 -5.37 14.57 -9.43
N TYR A 68 -5.87 15.79 -9.36
CA TYR A 68 -6.64 16.26 -8.19
C TYR A 68 -8.06 15.69 -8.20
N ASN A 69 -8.20 14.42 -7.85
CA ASN A 69 -9.49 13.72 -7.71
C ASN A 69 -9.63 13.18 -6.30
N ARG A 70 -10.70 13.54 -5.59
CA ARG A 70 -10.98 12.99 -4.27
C ARG A 70 -11.86 11.75 -4.41
N LYS A 71 -11.91 10.92 -3.36
CA LYS A 71 -12.70 9.67 -3.39
C LYS A 71 -14.19 9.89 -3.70
N TRP A 72 -14.77 11.02 -3.28
CA TRP A 72 -16.17 11.37 -3.55
C TRP A 72 -16.39 12.05 -4.91
N ASP A 73 -15.32 12.47 -5.60
CA ASP A 73 -15.43 12.99 -6.97
C ASP A 73 -15.51 11.84 -8.00
N MET A 74 -15.22 10.60 -7.57
CA MET A 74 -15.19 9.41 -8.41
C MET A 74 -16.51 8.64 -8.37
N GLN A 75 -16.92 8.12 -9.52
CA GLN A 75 -18.01 7.15 -9.64
C GLN A 75 -17.41 5.74 -9.72
N PHE A 76 -17.91 4.83 -8.88
CA PHE A 76 -17.43 3.45 -8.82
C PHE A 76 -18.34 2.54 -9.61
N ALA A 77 -17.76 1.66 -10.42
CA ALA A 77 -18.49 0.61 -11.13
C ALA A 77 -17.83 -0.77 -10.88
N PRO A 78 -18.58 -1.79 -10.43
CA PRO A 78 -18.02 -3.12 -10.25
C PRO A 78 -17.63 -3.71 -11.61
N SER A 79 -16.37 -4.14 -11.74
CA SER A 79 -15.82 -4.73 -12.96
C SER A 79 -14.89 -5.92 -12.65
N ILE A 80 -14.50 -6.68 -13.68
CA ILE A 80 -13.56 -7.80 -13.55
C ILE A 80 -12.26 -7.44 -14.30
N CYS A 81 -11.13 -7.53 -13.61
CA CYS A 81 -9.81 -7.31 -14.19
C CYS A 81 -9.47 -8.41 -15.21
N GLN A 82 -9.08 -8.01 -16.42
CA GLN A 82 -8.70 -8.92 -17.52
C GLN A 82 -7.18 -9.17 -17.59
N GLN A 83 -6.41 -8.60 -16.66
CA GLN A 83 -4.94 -8.61 -16.71
C GLN A 83 -4.33 -9.95 -16.26
N CYS A 84 -5.13 -10.81 -15.62
CA CYS A 84 -4.70 -12.13 -15.16
C CYS A 84 -5.85 -13.16 -15.28
N SER A 85 -5.50 -14.45 -15.34
CA SER A 85 -6.46 -15.55 -15.42
C SER A 85 -7.30 -15.75 -14.14
N SER A 86 -6.93 -15.08 -13.05
CA SER A 86 -7.58 -15.18 -11.74
C SER A 86 -8.88 -14.38 -11.62
N ALA A 87 -9.26 -13.60 -12.64
CA ALA A 87 -10.51 -12.84 -12.71
C ALA A 87 -10.81 -12.02 -11.43
N VAL A 88 -9.81 -11.26 -10.95
CA VAL A 88 -9.95 -10.44 -9.73
C VAL A 88 -10.96 -9.31 -9.96
N THR A 89 -11.89 -9.13 -9.02
CA THR A 89 -12.85 -8.03 -9.06
C THR A 89 -12.14 -6.69 -8.89
N SER A 90 -12.30 -5.80 -9.85
CA SER A 90 -11.79 -4.43 -9.84
C SER A 90 -12.94 -3.46 -9.58
N ALA A 91 -12.89 -2.76 -8.44
CA ALA A 91 -13.75 -1.64 -8.14
C ALA A 91 -13.00 -0.35 -8.49
N ARG A 92 -12.88 -0.05 -9.78
CA ARG A 92 -12.43 1.27 -10.23
C ARG A 92 -13.60 2.23 -10.29
#